data_AF-A0A0F2QEP5-F1
#
_entry.id   AF-A0A0F2QEP5-F1
#
_cell.length_a   1.000
_cell.length_b   1.000
_cell.length_c   1.000
_cell.angle_alpha   90.00
_cell.angle_beta   90.00
_cell.angle_gamma   90.00
#
_symmetry.space_group_name_H-M   'P 1'
#
loop_
_entity.id
_entity.type
_entity.pdbx_description
1 polymer ?
#
loop_
_entity_poly.entity_id
_entity_poly.type
_entity_poly.pdbx_seq_one_letter_code
_entity_poly.pdbx_strand_id
1 'polypeptide(L)'
;MRMKMFAAETFEAAKAMIFAEMGADAVILSEREIDGGVEVRAAVDRMGGGGVGLVSNEPLFLRESRGGTHGRGSENPLYSRVRDALMWHGAPKRFGDRVAAEGAGRVQNLSNPEEAIAEGLARIVTCDPLPARFDHDILLVGPPGHGRTATAAKLTRRAA
;
A
#
# COMPACT_ATOMS: atom_id res chain seq x y z
N MET A 1 3.30 -17.59 1.85
CA MET A 1 4.60 -17.83 2.49
C MET A 1 4.93 -19.34 2.61
N ARG A 2 6.06 -19.79 2.05
CA ARG A 2 6.62 -21.16 2.20
C ARG A 2 7.99 -21.07 2.87
N MET A 3 8.22 -21.85 3.92
CA MET A 3 9.42 -21.78 4.76
C MET A 3 10.10 -23.15 4.84
N LYS A 4 11.44 -23.18 4.79
CA LYS A 4 12.25 -24.41 4.79
C LYS A 4 13.59 -24.17 5.50
N MET A 5 14.12 -25.24 6.10
CA MET A 5 15.44 -25.25 6.73
C MET A 5 16.46 -25.84 5.75
N PHE A 6 17.66 -25.28 5.72
CA PHE A 6 18.79 -25.76 4.92
C PHE A 6 19.99 -25.94 5.84
N ALA A 7 20.69 -27.06 5.70
CA ALA A 7 21.93 -27.33 6.40
C ALA A 7 23.05 -27.55 5.38
N ALA A 8 24.20 -26.92 5.60
CA ALA A 8 25.35 -26.99 4.69
C ALA A 8 26.67 -26.90 5.46
N GLU A 9 27.75 -27.35 4.86
CA GLU A 9 29.10 -27.21 5.44
C GLU A 9 29.54 -25.75 5.59
N THR A 10 29.06 -24.87 4.69
CA THR A 10 29.32 -23.43 4.74
C THR A 10 28.07 -22.61 4.46
N PHE A 11 28.03 -21.39 4.98
CA PHE A 11 26.93 -20.45 4.71
C PHE A 11 26.75 -20.14 3.22
N GLU A 12 27.85 -20.12 2.46
CA GLU A 12 27.83 -19.91 1.01
C GLU A 12 27.15 -21.08 0.28
N ALA A 13 27.45 -22.32 0.68
CA ALA A 13 26.75 -23.50 0.18
C ALA A 13 25.26 -23.50 0.58
N ALA A 14 24.92 -23.06 1.79
CA ALA A 14 23.53 -22.91 2.22
C ALA A 14 22.78 -21.88 1.36
N LYS A 15 23.39 -20.73 1.06
CA LYS A 15 22.82 -19.71 0.16
C LYS A 15 22.59 -20.24 -1.25
N ALA A 16 23.56 -20.95 -1.82
CA ALA A 16 23.43 -21.55 -3.14
C ALA A 16 22.23 -22.52 -3.19
N MET A 17 22.07 -23.37 -2.16
CA MET A 17 20.92 -24.27 -2.05
C MET A 17 19.59 -23.53 -1.86
N ILE A 18 19.56 -22.46 -1.06
CA ILE A 18 18.36 -21.64 -0.87
C ILE A 18 17.92 -21.02 -2.20
N PHE A 19 18.83 -20.40 -2.94
CA PHE A 19 18.48 -19.76 -4.22
C PHE A 19 18.17 -20.75 -5.33
N ALA A 20 18.82 -21.92 -5.34
CA ALA A 20 18.52 -22.97 -6.32
C ALA A 20 17.12 -23.58 -6.12
N GLU A 21 16.69 -23.75 -4.87
CA GLU A 21 15.42 -24.40 -4.53
C GLU A 21 14.24 -23.41 -4.39
N MET A 22 14.48 -22.24 -3.78
CA MET A 22 13.44 -21.27 -3.43
C MET A 22 13.38 -20.05 -4.37
N GLY A 23 14.37 -19.89 -5.25
CA GLY A 23 14.48 -18.78 -6.18
C GLY A 23 15.13 -17.54 -5.57
N ALA A 24 15.41 -16.54 -6.42
CA ALA A 24 16.11 -15.31 -6.04
C ALA A 24 15.36 -14.46 -5.00
N ASP A 25 14.06 -14.67 -4.84
CA ASP A 25 13.19 -13.91 -3.92
C ASP A 25 13.17 -14.47 -2.48
N ALA A 26 14.01 -15.47 -2.17
CA ALA A 26 14.08 -16.06 -0.85
C ALA A 26 14.74 -15.13 0.18
N VAL A 27 14.14 -15.00 1.36
CA VAL A 27 14.64 -14.21 2.48
C VAL A 27 15.13 -15.14 3.61
N ILE A 28 16.31 -14.85 4.15
CA ILE A 28 16.89 -15.57 5.28
C ILE A 28 16.30 -15.00 6.58
N LEU A 29 15.71 -15.86 7.39
CA LEU A 29 15.03 -15.50 8.65
C LEU A 29 15.92 -15.70 9.87
N SER A 30 16.72 -16.78 9.87
CA SER A 30 17.63 -17.07 10.97
C SER A 30 18.78 -17.93 10.49
N GLU A 31 19.94 -17.73 11.10
CA GLU A 31 21.16 -18.51 10.89
C GLU A 31 21.61 -19.08 12.24
N ARG A 32 22.06 -20.33 12.24
CA ARG A 32 22.58 -21.02 13.41
C ARG A 32 23.79 -21.87 13.01
N GLU A 33 24.92 -21.67 13.69
CA GLU A 33 26.07 -22.56 13.57
C GLU A 33 25.82 -23.86 14.34
N ILE A 34 26.16 -24.99 13.73
CA ILE A 34 26.07 -26.32 14.29
C ILE A 34 27.41 -27.03 14.14
N ASP A 35 27.64 -28.09 14.90
CA ASP A 35 28.90 -28.82 14.85
C ASP A 35 29.04 -29.51 13.48
N GLY A 36 29.94 -28.98 12.64
CA GLY A 36 30.15 -29.43 11.26
C GLY A 36 29.43 -28.62 10.17
N GLY A 37 28.79 -27.48 10.48
CA GLY A 37 28.23 -26.62 9.42
C GLY A 37 27.32 -25.48 9.90
N VAL A 38 26.49 -24.98 8.98
CA VAL A 38 25.53 -23.89 9.21
C VAL A 38 24.13 -24.36 8.85
N GLU A 39 23.19 -24.09 9.74
CA GLU A 39 21.76 -24.26 9.54
C GLU A 39 21.09 -22.90 9.28
N VAL A 40 20.43 -22.76 8.14
CA VAL A 40 19.79 -21.52 7.69
C VAL A 40 18.30 -21.75 7.47
N ARG A 41 17.46 -20.91 8.08
CA ARG A 41 16.02 -20.87 7.84
C ARG A 41 15.72 -19.83 6.79
N ALA A 42 15.12 -20.25 5.67
CA ALA A 42 14.70 -19.36 4.60
C ALA A 42 13.20 -19.44 4.35
N ALA A 43 12.61 -18.32 3.94
CA ALA A 43 11.23 -18.24 3.51
C ALA A 43 11.12 -17.50 2.19
N VAL A 44 10.21 -17.94 1.33
CA VAL A 44 9.79 -17.19 0.14
C VAL A 44 8.31 -16.92 0.28
N ASP A 45 7.92 -15.65 0.11
CA ASP A 45 6.52 -15.34 -0.01
C ASP A 45 6.10 -15.55 -1.45
N ARG A 46 5.32 -16.61 -1.71
CA ARG A 46 4.54 -16.66 -2.95
C ARG A 46 3.47 -15.59 -2.87
N MET A 47 3.83 -14.34 -3.15
CA MET A 47 2.94 -13.40 -3.79
C MET A 47 2.58 -14.03 -5.13
N GLY A 48 1.45 -14.74 -5.14
CA GLY A 48 1.03 -15.62 -6.22
C GLY A 48 0.99 -14.92 -7.56
N GLY A 49 1.88 -15.36 -8.46
CA GLY A 49 1.60 -15.30 -9.88
C GLY A 49 0.39 -16.19 -10.19
N GLY A 50 -0.70 -15.54 -10.59
CA GLY A 50 -1.77 -16.03 -11.46
C GLY A 50 -2.35 -17.42 -11.18
N GLY A 51 -3.50 -17.49 -10.51
CA GLY A 51 -4.34 -18.68 -10.54
C GLY A 51 -5.34 -18.76 -9.40
N VAL A 52 -6.57 -18.34 -9.70
CA VAL A 52 -7.85 -18.75 -9.06
C VAL A 52 -7.86 -18.88 -7.53
N GLY A 53 -8.33 -17.83 -6.84
CA GLY A 53 -8.84 -17.98 -5.47
C GLY A 53 -8.42 -16.95 -4.43
N LEU A 54 -7.60 -15.95 -4.75
CA LEU A 54 -7.42 -14.80 -3.85
C LEU A 54 -8.40 -13.69 -4.24
N VAL A 55 -9.27 -13.32 -3.30
CA VAL A 55 -9.85 -11.98 -3.27
C VAL A 55 -8.69 -10.99 -3.47
N SER A 56 -8.73 -10.24 -4.56
CA SER A 56 -7.76 -9.18 -4.83
C SER A 56 -7.85 -8.15 -3.71
N ASN A 57 -6.96 -8.23 -2.72
CA ASN A 57 -6.66 -7.13 -1.80
C ASN A 57 -5.82 -6.04 -2.51
N GLU A 58 -5.89 -5.97 -3.84
CA GLU A 58 -5.48 -4.77 -4.53
C GLU A 58 -6.62 -3.76 -4.30
N PRO A 59 -6.35 -2.64 -3.64
CA PRO A 59 -7.38 -1.63 -3.47
C PRO A 59 -7.94 -1.24 -4.84
N LEU A 60 -9.27 -1.05 -4.94
CA LEU A 60 -9.96 -0.69 -6.18
C LEU A 60 -9.24 0.43 -6.97
N PHE A 61 -8.61 1.37 -6.26
CA PHE A 61 -7.82 2.47 -6.83
C PHE A 61 -6.57 2.04 -7.63
N LEU A 62 -5.95 0.89 -7.35
CA LEU A 62 -4.79 0.39 -8.10
C LEU A 62 -5.23 -0.35 -9.38
N ARG A 63 -6.38 -1.03 -9.32
CA ARG A 63 -6.96 -1.78 -10.44
C ARG A 63 -7.46 -0.85 -11.56
N GLU A 64 -8.12 0.24 -11.19
CA GLU A 64 -8.57 1.26 -12.15
C GLU A 64 -7.40 2.02 -12.81
N SER A 65 -6.29 2.19 -12.08
CA SER A 65 -5.08 2.88 -12.58
C SER A 65 -4.39 2.13 -13.73
N ARG A 66 -4.65 0.83 -13.91
CA ARG A 66 -4.08 0.02 -15.00
C ARG A 66 -4.92 0.00 -16.27
N GLY A 67 -6.20 0.32 -16.18
CA GLY A 67 -7.15 0.28 -17.30
C GLY A 67 -7.42 1.63 -17.97
N GLY A 68 -7.10 2.74 -17.29
CA GLY A 68 -7.24 4.07 -17.87
C GLY A 68 -6.10 4.37 -18.81
N THR A 69 -6.34 4.26 -20.12
CA THR A 69 -5.62 5.09 -21.09
C THR A 69 -5.59 6.50 -20.53
N HIS A 70 -4.39 6.99 -20.19
CA HIS A 70 -4.17 8.39 -19.79
C HIS A 70 -4.51 9.26 -21.01
N GLY A 71 -5.79 9.46 -21.25
CA GLY A 71 -6.31 10.33 -22.28
C GLY A 71 -5.83 11.74 -21.99
N ARG A 72 -4.74 12.12 -22.66
CA ARG A 72 -4.24 13.49 -22.85
C ARG A 72 -4.65 14.48 -21.75
N GLY A 73 -4.18 14.26 -20.53
CA GLY A 73 -4.20 15.29 -19.50
C GLY A 73 -3.22 16.46 -19.79
N SER A 74 -2.47 16.41 -20.90
CA SER A 74 -1.37 17.34 -21.17
C SER A 74 -1.79 18.71 -21.70
N GLU A 75 -3.05 18.93 -22.10
CA GLU A 75 -3.53 20.22 -22.62
C GLU A 75 -4.66 20.85 -21.80
N ASN A 76 -5.09 20.23 -20.68
CA ASN A 76 -6.10 20.83 -19.83
C ASN A 76 -5.45 21.77 -18.79
N PRO A 77 -5.62 23.11 -18.90
CA PRO A 77 -5.05 24.04 -17.93
C PRO A 77 -5.62 23.82 -16.51
N LEU A 78 -6.86 23.32 -16.41
CA LEU A 78 -7.49 23.00 -15.14
C LEU A 78 -6.81 21.82 -14.45
N TYR A 79 -6.41 20.79 -15.21
CA TYR A 79 -5.67 19.65 -14.70
C TYR A 79 -4.36 20.09 -14.03
N SER A 80 -3.55 20.88 -14.75
CA SER A 80 -2.27 21.38 -14.22
C SER A 80 -2.50 22.25 -12.98
N ARG A 81 -3.52 23.11 -13.00
CA ARG A 81 -3.86 23.98 -11.86
C ARG A 81 -4.25 23.19 -10.61
N VAL A 82 -5.07 22.15 -10.74
CA VAL A 82 -5.47 21.26 -9.63
C VAL A 82 -4.27 20.51 -9.09
N ARG A 83 -3.46 19.90 -9.96
CA ARG A 83 -2.25 19.16 -9.58
C ARG A 83 -1.28 20.06 -8.81
N ASP A 84 -0.98 21.24 -9.34
CA ASP A 84 0.01 22.16 -8.78
C ASP A 84 -0.46 22.75 -7.45
N ALA A 85 -1.76 23.05 -7.31
CA ALA A 85 -2.35 23.47 -6.04
C ALA A 85 -2.20 22.39 -4.95
N LEU A 86 -2.49 21.13 -5.26
CA LEU A 86 -2.35 20.03 -4.30
C LEU A 86 -0.89 19.80 -3.90
N MET A 87 0.04 19.89 -4.87
CA MET A 87 1.48 19.79 -4.57
C MET A 87 1.97 20.96 -3.71
N TRP A 88 1.48 22.18 -3.96
CA TRP A 88 1.77 23.35 -3.13
C TRP A 88 1.33 23.14 -1.67
N HIS A 89 0.19 22.47 -1.45
CA HIS A 89 -0.30 22.12 -0.12
C HIS A 89 0.37 20.87 0.48
N GLY A 90 1.44 20.35 -0.14
CA GLY A 90 2.22 19.24 0.39
C GLY A 90 1.64 17.85 0.10
N ALA A 91 0.65 17.75 -0.79
CA ALA A 91 0.13 16.45 -1.18
C ALA A 91 1.20 15.66 -1.99
N PRO A 92 1.29 14.33 -1.82
CA PRO A 92 2.17 13.51 -2.64
C PRO A 92 1.86 13.68 -4.13
N LYS A 93 2.89 13.76 -4.98
CA LYS A 93 2.74 13.98 -6.43
C LYS A 93 1.70 13.02 -7.06
N ARG A 94 1.80 11.73 -6.76
CA ARG A 94 0.86 10.70 -7.27
C ARG A 94 -0.57 10.88 -6.77
N PHE A 95 -0.77 11.51 -5.62
CA PHE A 95 -2.09 11.87 -5.15
C PHE A 95 -2.64 13.06 -5.94
N GLY A 96 -1.84 14.12 -6.09
CA GLY A 96 -2.23 15.29 -6.89
C GLY A 96 -2.55 14.97 -8.35
N ASP A 97 -1.72 14.16 -9.00
CA ASP A 97 -1.95 13.68 -10.38
C ASP A 97 -3.28 12.92 -10.50
N ARG A 98 -3.60 12.06 -9.52
CA ARG A 98 -4.86 11.29 -9.54
C ARG A 98 -6.08 12.17 -9.31
N VAL A 99 -6.04 13.07 -8.33
CA VAL A 99 -7.16 14.00 -8.08
C VAL A 99 -7.43 14.87 -9.30
N ALA A 100 -6.38 15.37 -9.97
CA ALA A 100 -6.52 16.13 -11.20
C ALA A 100 -7.13 15.29 -12.35
N ALA A 101 -6.74 14.01 -12.47
CA ALA A 101 -7.28 13.11 -13.49
C ALA A 101 -8.77 12.81 -13.27
N GLU A 102 -9.15 12.48 -12.03
CA GLU A 102 -10.54 12.15 -11.68
C GLU A 102 -11.48 13.37 -11.72
N GLY A 103 -11.00 14.55 -11.32
CA GLY A 103 -11.77 15.79 -11.35
C GLY A 103 -11.77 16.46 -12.73
N ALA A 104 -10.61 16.98 -13.14
CA ALA A 104 -10.48 17.78 -14.36
C ALA A 104 -10.33 16.95 -15.65
N GLY A 105 -9.90 15.68 -15.55
CA GLY A 105 -9.68 14.81 -16.71
C GLY A 105 -10.93 14.05 -17.18
N ARG A 106 -11.85 13.72 -16.27
CA ARG A 106 -13.06 12.93 -16.57
C ARG A 106 -14.31 13.76 -16.74
N VAL A 107 -14.47 14.86 -15.99
CA VAL A 107 -15.69 15.66 -16.02
C VAL A 107 -15.57 16.78 -17.06
N GLN A 108 -16.42 16.71 -18.08
CA GLN A 108 -16.54 17.75 -19.10
C GLN A 108 -17.32 18.95 -18.52
N ASN A 109 -16.94 20.17 -18.91
CA ASN A 109 -17.53 21.45 -18.49
C ASN A 109 -17.22 21.96 -17.08
N LEU A 110 -16.25 21.38 -16.36
CA LEU A 110 -15.70 22.05 -15.19
C LEU A 110 -14.74 23.16 -15.63
N SER A 111 -14.97 24.38 -15.14
CA SER A 111 -14.06 25.52 -15.30
C SER A 111 -13.46 25.97 -13.97
N ASN A 112 -14.10 25.62 -12.85
CA ASN A 112 -13.70 26.01 -11.51
C ASN A 112 -12.70 24.99 -10.91
N PRO A 113 -11.48 25.40 -10.51
CA PRO A 113 -10.51 24.49 -9.89
C PRO A 113 -10.97 23.92 -8.55
N GLU A 114 -11.78 24.65 -7.78
CA GLU A 114 -12.27 24.17 -6.47
C GLU A 114 -13.25 23.01 -6.64
N GLU A 115 -14.18 23.13 -7.60
CA GLU A 115 -15.11 22.05 -7.96
C GLU A 115 -14.38 20.83 -8.51
N ALA A 116 -13.36 21.03 -9.35
CA ALA A 116 -12.54 19.93 -9.86
C ALA A 116 -11.77 19.21 -8.75
N ILE A 117 -11.27 19.92 -7.74
CA ILE A 117 -10.67 19.31 -6.55
C ILE A 117 -11.71 18.53 -5.76
N ALA A 118 -12.87 19.13 -5.48
CA ALA A 118 -13.93 18.50 -4.70
C ALA A 118 -14.40 17.19 -5.34
N GLU A 119 -14.64 17.21 -6.66
CA GLU A 119 -15.06 16.04 -7.44
C GLU A 119 -13.98 14.95 -7.46
N GLY A 120 -12.73 15.32 -7.70
CA GLY A 120 -11.62 14.38 -7.68
C GLY A 120 -11.42 13.74 -6.29
N LEU A 121 -11.54 14.53 -5.21
CA LEU A 121 -11.45 14.02 -3.85
C LEU A 121 -12.63 13.11 -3.50
N ALA A 122 -13.86 13.47 -3.86
CA ALA A 122 -15.05 12.66 -3.60
C ALA A 122 -14.96 11.26 -4.23
N ARG A 123 -14.27 11.14 -5.38
CA ARG A 123 -14.05 9.86 -6.07
C ARG A 123 -12.92 9.03 -5.49
N ILE A 124 -11.84 9.68 -5.06
CA ILE A 124 -10.61 8.98 -4.62
C ILE A 124 -10.63 8.70 -3.12
N VAL A 125 -11.25 9.58 -2.33
CA VAL A 125 -11.28 9.50 -0.87
C VAL A 125 -12.65 8.97 -0.44
N THR A 126 -12.70 7.67 -0.19
CA THR A 126 -13.84 7.03 0.45
C THR A 126 -13.65 7.04 1.97
N CYS A 127 -14.72 7.32 2.71
CA CYS A 127 -14.72 7.24 4.17
C CYS A 127 -15.62 6.08 4.61
N ASP A 128 -15.05 5.14 5.36
CA ASP A 128 -15.83 4.19 6.15
C ASP A 128 -15.69 4.60 7.63
N PRO A 129 -16.66 5.36 8.18
CA PRO A 129 -16.51 5.97 9.48
C PRO A 129 -16.57 4.92 10.59
N LEU A 130 -15.63 4.99 11.54
CA LEU A 130 -15.66 4.12 12.71
C LEU A 130 -16.93 4.36 13.55
N PRO A 131 -17.64 3.29 13.95
CA PRO A 131 -18.81 3.40 14.80
C PRO A 131 -18.44 4.01 16.16
N ALA A 132 -19.42 4.63 16.82
CA ALA A 132 -19.18 5.24 18.13
C ALA A 132 -18.83 4.19 19.20
N ARG A 133 -19.44 3.01 19.11
CA ARG A 133 -19.20 1.87 19.98
C ARG A 133 -18.77 0.68 19.13
N PHE A 134 -17.71 0.01 19.56
CA PHE A 134 -17.19 -1.18 18.89
C PHE A 134 -17.84 -2.43 19.48
N ASP A 135 -18.17 -3.37 18.60
CA ASP A 135 -18.66 -4.72 18.90
C ASP A 135 -17.50 -5.74 18.97
N HIS A 136 -16.27 -5.31 18.72
CA HIS A 136 -15.05 -6.10 18.77
C HIS A 136 -13.87 -5.27 19.30
N ASP A 137 -12.83 -5.97 19.76
CA ASP A 137 -11.59 -5.34 20.24
C ASP A 137 -10.84 -4.66 19.08
N ILE A 138 -10.26 -3.50 19.35
CA ILE A 138 -9.49 -2.71 18.38
C ILE A 138 -8.04 -2.54 18.82
N LEU A 139 -7.10 -2.70 17.89
CA LEU A 139 -5.67 -2.49 18.13
C LEU A 139 -5.17 -1.25 17.36
N LEU A 140 -4.54 -0.31 18.07
CA LEU A 140 -3.93 0.88 17.46
C LEU A 140 -2.44 0.67 17.18
N VAL A 141 -2.07 0.66 15.90
CA VAL A 141 -0.69 0.41 15.44
C VAL A 141 -0.13 1.66 14.76
N GLY A 142 1.16 1.94 14.97
CA GLY A 142 1.85 3.08 14.38
C GLY A 142 3.18 3.37 15.06
N PRO A 143 4.01 4.25 14.47
CA PRO A 143 5.32 4.59 15.03
C PRO A 143 5.17 5.30 16.41
N PRO A 144 6.25 5.38 17.20
CA PRO A 144 6.22 6.12 18.47
C PRO A 144 5.93 7.62 18.22
N GLY A 145 5.15 8.25 19.11
CA GLY A 145 4.86 9.70 19.04
C GLY A 145 3.65 10.13 18.20
N HIS A 146 3.03 9.26 17.39
CA HIS A 146 1.90 9.63 16.51
C HIS A 146 0.51 9.63 17.19
N GLY A 147 0.47 9.74 18.53
CA GLY A 147 -0.79 10.00 19.23
C GLY A 147 -1.71 8.79 19.47
N ARG A 148 -1.22 7.54 19.36
CA ARG A 148 -2.04 6.32 19.60
C ARG A 148 -2.79 6.36 20.93
N THR A 149 -2.11 6.72 22.03
CA THR A 149 -2.72 6.82 23.36
C THR A 149 -3.81 7.90 23.43
N ALA A 150 -3.57 9.06 22.80
CA ALA A 150 -4.56 10.13 22.75
C ALA A 150 -5.78 9.74 21.91
N THR A 151 -5.57 9.03 20.80
CA THR A 151 -6.65 8.50 19.96
C THR A 151 -7.48 7.45 20.70
N ALA A 152 -6.85 6.53 21.45
CA ALA A 152 -7.56 5.56 22.29
C ALA A 152 -8.47 6.24 23.33
N ALA A 153 -7.98 7.28 24.01
CA ALA A 153 -8.77 8.05 24.96
C ALA A 153 -9.97 8.73 24.28
N LYS A 154 -9.78 9.33 23.10
CA LYS A 154 -10.87 9.94 22.31
C LYS A 154 -11.92 8.93 21.87
N LEU A 155 -11.49 7.75 21.40
CA LEU A 155 -12.41 6.67 21.01
C LEU A 155 -13.21 6.16 22.20
N THR A 156 -12.56 5.97 23.35
CA THR A 156 -13.22 5.53 24.59
C THR A 156 -14.25 6.56 25.06
N ARG A 157 -13.89 7.85 25.03
CA ARG A 157 -14.82 8.94 25.38
C ARG A 157 -16.02 9.00 24.43
N ARG A 158 -15.83 8.71 23.14
CA ARG A 158 -16.92 8.69 22.15
C ARG A 158 -17.86 7.49 22.33
N ALA A 159 -17.37 6.39 22.92
CA ALA A 159 -18.14 5.16 23.15
C ALA A 159 -18.95 5.16 24.46
N ALA A 160 -18.66 6.08 25.38
CA ALA A 160 -19.31 6.25 26.69
C ALA A 160 -20.54 7.16 26.59
#